data_AF-A0A7X1PED5-F1
#
_entry.id   AF-A0A7X1PED5-F1
#
_cell.length_a   1.000
_cell.length_b   1.000
_cell.length_c   1.000
_cell.angle_alpha   90.00
_cell.angle_beta   90.00
_cell.angle_gamma   90.00
#
_symmetry.space_group_name_H-M   'P 1'
#
loop_
_entity.id
_entity.type
_entity.pdbx_description
1 polymer ?
#
loop_
_entity_poly.entity_id
_entity_poly.type
_entity_poly.pdbx_seq_one_letter_code
_entity_poly.pdbx_strand_id
1 'polypeptide(L)'
;MSQNDWEIIRGVRKDMSDYVLHCTKPRWDGNTGTVVSAYEVLKEILICGYLKPSFALSQYGIPTVRGSKPAVCFTEQPLQFFITLTEAALTTIRYTKFGIVMRKDDLFDYGGRPVIYSADSELPDIPDAMKFRWVGYDPRKLWTQTNPIDWTHEREWRVKADAEMNSKAMMGPHGEGMVPLLIPTTRPTIPTAPNNKSNRRFIVIVDTQARLQELREWVDELIPNLRARGPAYWRQYAESLQEEWSILSLEFVSKVLFVTKGGWGRLEDIYRARP
;
A
#
# COMPACT_ATOMS: atom_id res chain seq x y z
N MET A 1 5.99 -16.54 -25.61
CA MET A 1 4.75 -15.82 -25.21
C MET A 1 4.87 -14.41 -25.73
N SER A 2 3.97 -13.99 -26.62
CA SER A 2 3.94 -12.62 -27.12
C SER A 2 3.45 -11.66 -26.03
N GLN A 3 3.70 -10.35 -26.18
CA GLN A 3 3.13 -9.35 -25.27
C GLN A 3 1.59 -9.39 -25.27
N ASN A 4 0.98 -9.75 -26.39
CA ASN A 4 -0.46 -9.92 -26.51
C ASN A 4 -0.97 -11.10 -25.67
N ASP A 5 -0.25 -12.24 -25.67
CA ASP A 5 -0.59 -13.40 -24.83
C ASP A 5 -0.49 -13.06 -23.34
N TRP A 6 0.52 -12.27 -22.96
CA TRP A 6 0.68 -11.76 -21.60
C TRP A 6 -0.51 -10.90 -21.17
N GLU A 7 -0.94 -9.95 -21.99
CA GLU A 7 -2.09 -9.10 -21.68
C GLU A 7 -3.40 -9.89 -21.58
N ILE A 8 -3.57 -10.93 -22.42
CA ILE A 8 -4.71 -11.84 -22.35
C ILE A 8 -4.72 -12.60 -21.03
N ILE A 9 -3.60 -13.23 -20.64
CA ILE A 9 -3.49 -13.96 -19.36
C ILE A 9 -3.81 -13.05 -18.20
N ARG A 10 -3.27 -11.84 -18.20
CA ARG A 10 -3.57 -10.81 -17.19
C ARG A 10 -5.03 -10.36 -17.24
N GLY A 11 -5.68 -10.38 -18.40
CA GLY A 11 -7.10 -10.06 -18.60
C GLY A 11 -8.02 -11.06 -17.93
N VAL A 12 -7.69 -12.34 -18.07
CA VAL A 12 -8.52 -13.43 -17.57
C VAL A 12 -8.22 -13.80 -16.11
N ARG A 13 -7.01 -13.50 -15.61
CA ARG A 13 -6.62 -13.70 -14.21
C ARG A 13 -7.06 -12.53 -13.35
N LYS A 14 -8.14 -12.75 -12.62
CA LYS A 14 -8.90 -11.74 -11.88
C LYS A 14 -8.42 -11.59 -10.44
N ASP A 15 -7.58 -12.52 -10.01
CA ASP A 15 -6.99 -12.64 -8.68
C ASP A 15 -5.65 -11.89 -8.55
N MET A 16 -5.17 -11.24 -9.61
CA MET A 16 -3.91 -10.47 -9.63
C MET A 16 -4.18 -8.99 -9.88
N SER A 17 -3.32 -8.13 -9.35
CA SER A 17 -3.41 -6.67 -9.50
C SER A 17 -2.07 -6.10 -9.95
N ASP A 18 -2.08 -5.02 -10.74
CA ASP A 18 -0.87 -4.19 -10.98
C ASP A 18 -0.50 -3.29 -9.80
N TYR A 19 -1.31 -3.32 -8.75
CA TYR A 19 -1.19 -2.46 -7.60
C TYR A 19 -1.15 -3.24 -6.31
N VAL A 20 -0.50 -2.63 -5.33
CA VAL A 20 -0.44 -3.07 -3.95
C VAL A 20 -1.00 -1.98 -3.06
N LEU A 21 -1.64 -2.39 -1.98
CA LEU A 21 -2.37 -1.52 -1.06
C LEU A 21 -1.74 -1.57 0.33
N HIS A 22 -1.38 -0.42 0.88
CA HIS A 22 -1.08 -0.24 2.29
C HIS A 22 -2.34 0.21 3.03
N CYS A 23 -2.97 -0.68 3.80
CA CYS A 23 -4.13 -0.36 4.61
C CYS A 23 -3.71 0.42 5.86
N THR A 24 -4.37 1.55 6.15
CA THR A 24 -4.19 2.21 7.45
C THR A 24 -4.98 1.47 8.52
N LYS A 25 -4.51 1.53 9.77
CA LYS A 25 -5.13 0.84 10.92
C LYS A 25 -5.26 1.81 12.07
N PRO A 26 -6.29 1.68 12.93
CA PRO A 26 -6.33 2.45 14.14
C PRO A 26 -5.13 2.07 15.02
N ARG A 27 -4.61 3.05 15.76
CA ARG A 27 -3.50 2.85 16.71
C ARG A 27 -3.89 3.39 18.08
N TRP A 28 -3.42 2.74 19.13
CA TRP A 28 -3.44 3.32 20.46
C TRP A 28 -2.37 4.41 20.55
N ASP A 29 -2.72 5.57 21.07
CA ASP A 29 -1.77 6.62 21.39
C ASP A 29 -1.51 6.63 22.90
N GLY A 30 -0.31 6.19 23.27
CA GLY A 30 0.10 6.11 24.67
C GLY A 30 0.27 7.47 25.36
N ASN A 31 0.45 8.55 24.60
CA ASN A 31 0.61 9.89 25.17
C ASN A 31 -0.73 10.51 25.56
N THR A 32 -1.76 10.30 24.73
CA THR A 32 -3.11 10.84 24.97
C THR A 32 -4.02 9.84 25.67
N GLY A 33 -3.66 8.55 25.70
CA GLY A 33 -4.52 7.49 26.23
C GLY A 33 -5.78 7.27 25.38
N THR A 34 -5.71 7.55 24.07
CA THR A 34 -6.86 7.46 23.16
C THR A 34 -6.53 6.64 21.91
N VAL A 35 -7.57 6.13 21.25
CA VAL A 35 -7.42 5.47 19.94
C VAL A 35 -7.42 6.53 18.84
N VAL A 36 -6.37 6.55 18.03
CA VAL A 36 -6.32 7.32 16.78
C VAL A 36 -6.98 6.45 15.70
N SER A 37 -7.99 6.99 15.04
CA SER A 37 -8.73 6.27 14.00
C SER A 37 -7.86 5.99 12.77
N ALA A 38 -8.23 4.99 11.96
CA ALA A 38 -7.51 4.71 10.72
C ALA A 38 -7.53 5.87 9.71
N TYR A 39 -8.59 6.69 9.75
CA TYR A 39 -8.70 7.90 8.94
C TYR A 39 -7.76 9.01 9.43
N GLU A 40 -7.62 9.21 10.74
CA GLU A 40 -6.62 10.16 11.26
C GLU A 40 -5.19 9.67 11.03
N VAL A 41 -4.92 8.36 11.12
CA VAL A 41 -3.62 7.78 10.71
C VAL A 41 -3.36 8.02 9.22
N LEU A 42 -4.37 7.91 8.36
CA LEU A 42 -4.23 8.27 6.95
C LEU A 42 -3.84 9.75 6.78
N LYS A 43 -4.49 10.67 7.50
CA LYS A 43 -4.13 12.08 7.49
C LYS A 43 -2.70 12.33 7.99
N GLU A 44 -2.24 11.63 9.04
CA GLU A 44 -0.85 11.68 9.49
C GLU A 44 0.14 11.24 8.39
N ILE A 45 -0.21 10.17 7.65
CA ILE A 45 0.57 9.70 6.49
C ILE A 45 0.60 10.77 5.41
N LEU A 46 -0.53 11.42 5.10
CA LEU A 46 -0.60 12.46 4.08
C LEU A 46 0.15 13.74 4.48
N ILE A 47 0.08 14.13 5.76
CA ILE A 47 0.86 15.23 6.33
C ILE A 47 2.34 14.92 6.19
N CYS A 48 2.78 13.70 6.54
CA CYS A 48 4.19 13.38 6.49
C CYS A 48 4.66 12.98 5.09
N GLY A 49 3.80 12.61 4.15
CA GLY A 49 4.17 12.25 2.78
C GLY A 49 4.97 10.94 2.65
N TYR A 50 4.99 10.12 3.71
CA TYR A 50 5.71 8.85 3.75
C TYR A 50 4.94 7.78 4.52
N LEU A 51 5.18 6.51 4.18
CA LEU A 51 4.81 5.35 4.98
C LEU A 51 5.95 5.01 5.94
N LYS A 52 5.62 4.87 7.22
CA LYS A 52 6.57 4.53 8.27
C LYS A 52 6.68 3.02 8.39
N PRO A 53 7.90 2.44 8.32
CA PRO A 53 8.09 1.01 8.55
C PRO A 53 7.86 0.66 10.02
N SER A 54 7.46 -0.57 10.30
CA SER A 54 7.45 -1.11 11.66
C SER A 54 7.79 -2.60 11.65
N PHE A 55 7.98 -3.18 12.82
CA PHE A 55 8.10 -4.63 12.95
C PHE A 55 6.76 -5.36 12.85
N ALA A 56 5.64 -4.61 12.77
CA ALA A 56 4.26 -5.06 12.79
C ALA A 56 3.95 -6.05 13.93
N LEU A 57 3.05 -5.71 14.84
CA LEU A 57 2.76 -6.57 15.98
C LEU A 57 1.52 -7.43 15.70
N SER A 58 1.62 -8.72 16.05
CA SER A 58 0.45 -9.59 16.16
C SER A 58 -0.44 -9.14 17.31
N GLN A 59 -1.64 -9.71 17.41
CA GLN A 59 -2.54 -9.50 18.55
C GLN A 59 -1.93 -9.88 19.92
N TYR A 60 -0.82 -10.63 19.91
CA TYR A 60 -0.06 -11.03 21.10
C TYR A 60 1.18 -10.17 21.34
N GLY A 61 1.36 -9.07 20.60
CA GLY A 61 2.54 -8.21 20.71
C GLY A 61 3.81 -8.80 20.10
N ILE A 62 3.71 -9.88 19.32
CA ILE A 62 4.86 -10.54 18.70
C ILE A 62 5.12 -9.91 17.32
N PRO A 63 6.35 -9.49 17.00
CA PRO A 63 6.73 -9.04 15.66
C PRO A 63 6.37 -10.04 14.56
N THR A 64 5.73 -9.57 13.50
CA THR A 64 5.41 -10.36 12.29
C THR A 64 6.35 -10.07 11.14
N VAL A 65 7.13 -8.98 11.22
CA VAL A 65 8.32 -8.74 10.41
C VAL A 65 9.53 -9.26 11.19
N ARG A 66 10.39 -10.03 10.53
CA ARG A 66 11.58 -10.67 11.12
C ARG A 66 12.87 -10.03 10.64
N GLY A 67 13.97 -10.31 11.35
CA GLY A 67 15.31 -9.79 11.04
C GLY A 67 15.61 -8.47 11.71
N SER A 68 16.70 -7.83 11.31
CA SER A 68 17.21 -6.60 11.93
C SER A 68 16.50 -5.31 11.51
N LYS A 69 15.65 -5.34 10.47
CA LYS A 69 15.05 -4.14 9.87
C LYS A 69 13.52 -4.24 9.82
N PRO A 70 12.79 -3.17 10.21
CA PRO A 70 11.34 -3.10 10.02
C PRO A 70 10.99 -2.95 8.54
N ALA A 71 9.70 -3.07 8.21
CA ALA A 71 9.22 -2.92 6.84
C ALA A 71 7.88 -2.19 6.77
N VAL A 72 7.60 -1.60 5.60
CA VAL A 72 6.25 -1.20 5.21
C VAL A 72 5.60 -2.36 4.47
N CYS A 73 4.44 -2.78 4.94
CA CYS A 73 3.69 -3.91 4.37
C CYS A 73 2.58 -3.40 3.43
N PHE A 74 2.32 -4.16 2.37
CA PHE A 74 1.25 -3.95 1.42
C PHE A 74 0.59 -5.29 1.08
N THR A 75 -0.65 -5.25 0.60
CA THR A 75 -1.39 -6.41 0.08
C THR A 75 -1.58 -6.30 -1.42
N GLU A 76 -1.35 -7.38 -2.18
CA GLU A 76 -1.70 -7.47 -3.61
C GLU A 76 -3.12 -8.03 -3.78
N GLN A 77 -4.09 -7.46 -3.07
CA GLN A 77 -5.50 -7.78 -3.26
C GLN A 77 -6.10 -6.90 -4.35
N PRO A 78 -6.69 -7.47 -5.43
CA PRO A 78 -7.51 -6.70 -6.35
C PRO A 78 -8.57 -5.92 -5.57
N LEU A 79 -8.77 -4.64 -5.92
CA LEU A 79 -9.62 -3.74 -5.14
C LEU A 79 -11.04 -4.28 -4.95
N GLN A 80 -11.59 -5.00 -5.94
CA GLN A 80 -12.89 -5.65 -5.81
C GLN A 80 -12.95 -6.63 -4.63
N PHE A 81 -11.96 -7.51 -4.51
CA PHE A 81 -11.91 -8.47 -3.40
C PHE A 81 -11.61 -7.77 -2.08
N PHE A 82 -10.79 -6.72 -2.10
CA PHE A 82 -10.56 -5.90 -0.92
C PHE A 82 -11.88 -5.27 -0.42
N ILE A 83 -12.68 -4.67 -1.30
CA ILE A 83 -13.99 -4.11 -0.96
C ILE A 83 -14.89 -5.19 -0.37
N THR A 84 -15.04 -6.33 -1.05
CA THR A 84 -15.86 -7.44 -0.56
C THR A 84 -15.40 -7.96 0.80
N LEU A 85 -14.08 -8.07 1.03
CA LEU A 85 -13.51 -8.46 2.33
C LEU A 85 -13.86 -7.44 3.42
N THR A 86 -13.79 -6.14 3.11
CA THR A 86 -14.16 -5.07 4.06
C THR A 86 -15.66 -4.96 4.34
N GLU A 87 -16.51 -5.44 3.43
CA GLU A 87 -17.98 -5.43 3.57
C GLU A 87 -18.52 -6.67 4.28
N ALA A 88 -17.88 -7.83 4.11
CA ALA A 88 -18.34 -9.10 4.68
C ALA A 88 -18.26 -9.18 6.22
N ALA A 89 -17.98 -8.07 6.93
CA ALA A 89 -17.86 -7.97 8.38
C ALA A 89 -16.89 -8.98 9.05
N LEU A 90 -16.09 -9.72 8.26
CA LEU A 90 -14.96 -10.53 8.72
C LEU A 90 -13.78 -9.66 9.18
N THR A 91 -13.90 -8.35 9.06
CA THR A 91 -12.87 -7.40 9.47
C THR A 91 -12.89 -7.20 10.98
N THR A 92 -12.15 -8.09 11.63
CA THR A 92 -11.20 -7.68 12.66
C THR A 92 -10.44 -6.41 12.23
N ILE A 93 -9.89 -5.66 13.19
CA ILE A 93 -9.10 -4.40 13.09
C ILE A 93 -8.07 -4.33 11.91
N ARG A 94 -7.79 -5.46 11.23
CA ARG A 94 -6.78 -5.65 10.20
C ARG A 94 -7.08 -5.01 8.83
N TYR A 95 -8.33 -4.93 8.39
CA TYR A 95 -8.66 -4.34 7.08
C TYR A 95 -9.64 -3.18 7.26
N THR A 96 -9.13 -1.96 7.19
CA THR A 96 -9.97 -0.76 7.20
C THR A 96 -10.18 -0.29 5.78
N LYS A 97 -11.24 0.48 5.54
CA LYS A 97 -11.58 1.04 4.23
C LYS A 97 -10.73 2.26 3.84
N PHE A 98 -9.51 2.35 4.37
CA PHE A 98 -8.57 3.45 4.20
C PHE A 98 -7.18 2.93 3.84
N GLY A 99 -6.48 3.63 2.95
CA GLY A 99 -5.13 3.20 2.57
C GLY A 99 -4.51 3.95 1.41
N ILE A 100 -3.29 3.53 1.09
CA ILE A 100 -2.48 4.03 -0.02
C ILE A 100 -2.24 2.90 -1.01
N VAL A 101 -2.64 3.10 -2.26
CA VAL A 101 -2.41 2.17 -3.36
C VAL A 101 -1.24 2.65 -4.20
N MET A 102 -0.34 1.74 -4.60
CA MET A 102 0.84 2.02 -5.41
C MET A 102 0.98 0.98 -6.52
N ARG A 103 1.56 1.36 -7.67
CA ARG A 103 1.89 0.41 -8.73
C ARG A 103 3.04 -0.50 -8.30
N LYS A 104 2.96 -1.78 -8.68
CA LYS A 104 3.96 -2.79 -8.31
C LYS A 104 5.31 -2.54 -8.93
N ASP A 105 5.36 -2.08 -10.18
CA ASP A 105 6.61 -1.76 -10.86
C ASP A 105 7.32 -0.59 -10.17
N ASP A 106 6.61 0.48 -9.83
CA ASP A 106 7.15 1.61 -9.09
C ASP A 106 7.66 1.20 -7.71
N LEU A 107 6.88 0.39 -6.97
CA LEU A 107 7.30 -0.11 -5.67
C LEU A 107 8.49 -1.07 -5.79
N PHE A 108 8.53 -1.90 -6.84
CA PHE A 108 9.62 -2.84 -7.09
C PHE A 108 10.93 -2.11 -7.43
N ASP A 109 10.86 -1.09 -8.29
CA ASP A 109 11.98 -0.20 -8.60
C ASP A 109 12.52 0.47 -7.34
N TYR A 110 11.62 0.86 -6.42
CA TYR A 110 12.01 1.42 -5.13
C TYR A 110 12.67 0.39 -4.20
N GLY A 111 12.39 -0.90 -4.33
CA GLY A 111 12.95 -1.96 -3.47
C GLY A 111 11.91 -2.83 -2.77
N GLY A 112 10.63 -2.61 -3.04
CA GLY A 112 9.54 -3.47 -2.60
C GLY A 112 9.62 -4.86 -3.23
N ARG A 113 9.33 -5.89 -2.45
CA ARG A 113 9.37 -7.29 -2.90
C ARG A 113 8.18 -8.06 -2.33
N PRO A 114 7.69 -9.09 -3.05
CA PRO A 114 6.76 -10.05 -2.46
C PRO A 114 7.42 -10.79 -1.28
N VAL A 115 6.60 -11.13 -0.30
CA VAL A 115 7.02 -11.95 0.84
C VAL A 115 7.37 -13.37 0.43
N ILE A 116 8.02 -14.10 1.34
CA ILE A 116 8.37 -15.51 1.24
C ILE A 116 7.54 -16.24 2.29
N TYR A 117 6.51 -16.96 1.85
CA TYR A 117 5.72 -17.83 2.70
C TYR A 117 6.49 -19.12 2.95
N SER A 118 6.80 -19.40 4.20
CA SER A 118 7.69 -20.50 4.57
C SER A 118 7.48 -20.91 6.02
N ALA A 119 7.81 -22.14 6.37
CA ALA A 119 7.60 -22.66 7.72
C ALA A 119 8.56 -21.99 8.72
N ASP A 120 8.16 -21.91 9.99
CA ASP A 120 9.01 -21.36 11.07
C ASP A 120 10.38 -22.04 11.17
N SER A 121 10.45 -23.34 10.83
CA SER A 121 11.69 -24.12 10.84
C SER A 121 12.70 -23.67 9.79
N GLU A 122 12.27 -22.99 8.73
CA GLU A 122 13.12 -22.52 7.63
C GLU A 122 13.57 -21.06 7.84
N LEU A 123 12.94 -20.32 8.77
CA LEU A 123 13.33 -18.94 9.09
C LEU A 123 14.81 -18.78 9.49
N PRO A 124 15.44 -19.72 10.23
CA PRO A 124 16.88 -19.64 10.52
C PRO A 124 17.77 -19.64 9.27
N ASP A 125 17.33 -20.29 8.19
CA ASP A 125 18.09 -20.44 6.94
C ASP A 125 17.95 -19.22 6.01
N ILE A 126 17.00 -18.33 6.30
CA ILE A 126 16.80 -17.10 5.52
C ILE A 126 17.84 -16.06 5.95
N PRO A 127 18.64 -15.50 5.02
CA PRO A 127 19.60 -14.45 5.34
C PRO A 127 18.93 -13.25 6.02
N ASP A 128 19.58 -12.63 7.02
CA ASP A 128 18.98 -11.55 7.80
C ASP A 128 18.44 -10.40 6.93
N ALA A 129 19.19 -10.03 5.88
CA ALA A 129 18.80 -9.02 4.90
C ALA A 129 17.49 -9.34 4.15
N MET A 130 17.02 -10.59 4.18
CA MET A 130 15.79 -11.07 3.56
C MET A 130 14.71 -11.47 4.57
N LYS A 131 15.04 -11.58 5.87
CA LYS A 131 14.07 -11.99 6.91
C LYS A 131 12.86 -11.07 7.00
N PHE A 132 13.02 -9.79 6.62
CA PHE A 132 11.89 -8.87 6.55
C PHE A 132 10.82 -9.36 5.57
N ARG A 133 11.15 -10.20 4.58
CA ARG A 133 10.21 -10.78 3.61
C ARG A 133 9.55 -12.05 4.13
N TRP A 134 10.03 -12.69 5.18
CA TRP A 134 9.47 -13.95 5.62
C TRP A 134 8.09 -13.75 6.27
N VAL A 135 7.16 -14.64 5.95
CA VAL A 135 5.84 -14.77 6.56
C VAL A 135 5.61 -16.23 6.89
N GLY A 136 5.26 -16.51 8.15
CA GLY A 136 4.98 -17.85 8.60
C GLY A 136 3.84 -18.48 7.80
N TYR A 137 4.09 -19.68 7.28
CA TYR A 137 3.13 -20.47 6.54
C TYR A 137 3.27 -21.95 6.90
N ASP A 138 2.23 -22.50 7.49
CA ASP A 138 2.09 -23.94 7.69
C ASP A 138 0.60 -24.26 7.79
N PRO A 139 -0.08 -24.62 6.68
CA PRO A 139 -1.53 -24.82 6.67
C PRO A 139 -1.98 -26.05 7.48
N ARG A 140 -1.03 -26.85 7.98
CA ARG A 140 -1.27 -28.00 8.87
C ARG A 140 -1.25 -27.59 10.35
N LYS A 141 -0.67 -26.43 10.67
CA LYS A 141 -0.61 -25.88 12.02
C LYS A 141 -1.67 -24.82 12.22
N LEU A 142 -2.08 -24.68 13.47
CA LEU A 142 -3.13 -23.78 13.90
C LEU A 142 -2.51 -22.52 14.53
N TRP A 143 -2.86 -21.35 14.00
CA TRP A 143 -2.56 -20.02 14.55
C TRP A 143 -3.47 -19.68 15.73
N THR A 144 -4.74 -20.05 15.63
CA THR A 144 -5.74 -20.03 16.72
C THR A 144 -6.31 -21.43 16.89
N GLN A 145 -7.20 -21.66 17.85
CA GLN A 145 -7.87 -22.96 18.01
C GLN A 145 -8.54 -23.50 16.73
N THR A 146 -8.86 -22.62 15.76
CA THR A 146 -9.59 -22.99 14.55
C THR A 146 -8.93 -22.55 13.24
N ASN A 147 -8.00 -21.59 13.26
CA ASN A 147 -7.46 -20.99 12.04
C ASN A 147 -6.07 -21.54 11.72
N PRO A 148 -5.80 -21.96 10.47
CA PRO A 148 -4.46 -22.37 10.08
C PRO A 148 -3.49 -21.18 10.01
N ILE A 149 -2.19 -21.47 10.01
CA ILE A 149 -1.15 -20.47 9.68
C ILE A 149 -1.11 -20.31 8.15
N ASP A 150 -2.05 -19.53 7.61
CA ASP A 150 -2.14 -19.22 6.19
C ASP A 150 -2.52 -17.74 5.93
N TRP A 151 -1.53 -16.96 5.50
CA TRP A 151 -1.67 -15.55 5.13
C TRP A 151 -1.52 -15.32 3.62
N THR A 152 -1.61 -16.38 2.80
CA THR A 152 -1.41 -16.29 1.35
C THR A 152 -2.48 -15.46 0.65
N HIS A 153 -3.66 -15.34 1.26
CA HIS A 153 -4.74 -14.46 0.81
C HIS A 153 -4.37 -12.97 0.84
N GLU A 154 -3.37 -12.57 1.64
CA GLU A 154 -2.87 -11.18 1.66
C GLU A 154 -1.96 -10.89 0.45
N ARG A 155 -1.34 -11.92 -0.14
CA ARG A 155 -0.29 -11.77 -1.18
C ARG A 155 0.65 -10.60 -0.83
N GLU A 156 1.26 -10.70 0.35
CA GLU A 156 1.91 -9.56 0.99
C GLU A 156 3.16 -9.10 0.21
N TRP A 157 3.36 -7.79 0.16
CA TRP A 157 4.56 -7.13 -0.32
C TRP A 157 5.18 -6.32 0.81
N ARG A 158 6.51 -6.24 0.84
CA ARG A 158 7.23 -5.47 1.85
C ARG A 158 8.32 -4.61 1.24
N VAL A 159 8.44 -3.38 1.73
CA VAL A 159 9.60 -2.51 1.51
C VAL A 159 10.37 -2.44 2.83
N LYS A 160 11.62 -2.89 2.82
CA LYS A 160 12.51 -2.83 3.97
C LYS A 160 12.83 -1.37 4.32
N ALA A 161 12.86 -1.04 5.61
CA ALA A 161 13.42 0.21 6.07
C ALA A 161 14.92 0.24 5.76
N ASP A 162 15.32 1.08 4.81
CA ASP A 162 16.71 1.22 4.43
C ASP A 162 17.10 2.70 4.39
N ALA A 163 18.08 3.05 5.24
CA ALA A 163 18.60 4.40 5.36
C ALA A 163 19.36 4.82 4.09
N GLU A 164 19.95 3.87 3.38
CA GLU A 164 20.70 4.13 2.14
C GLU A 164 19.77 4.40 0.96
N MET A 165 18.54 3.87 1.00
CA MET A 165 17.52 4.12 -0.03
C MET A 165 16.91 5.52 0.07
N ASN A 166 17.13 6.25 1.17
CA ASN A 166 16.48 7.51 1.47
C ASN A 166 17.50 8.66 1.58
N SER A 167 17.17 9.84 1.05
CA SER A 167 17.93 11.04 1.36
C SER A 167 17.74 11.41 2.85
N LYS A 168 18.66 12.18 3.46
CA LYS A 168 18.52 12.66 4.85
C LYS A 168 17.16 13.33 5.13
N ALA A 169 16.54 13.93 4.11
CA ALA A 169 15.23 14.57 4.21
C ALA A 169 14.04 13.59 4.29
N MET A 170 14.25 12.31 3.96
CA MET A 170 13.26 11.22 3.93
C MET A 170 13.49 10.20 5.06
N MET A 171 14.46 10.48 5.93
CA MET A 171 14.76 9.68 7.12
C MET A 171 13.77 10.03 8.23
N GLY A 172 13.31 9.02 8.96
CA GLY A 172 12.50 9.26 10.16
C GLY A 172 13.29 9.81 11.33
N PRO A 173 12.60 10.23 12.41
CA PRO A 173 13.23 10.83 13.61
C PRO A 173 14.24 9.89 14.28
N HIS A 174 14.17 8.58 14.01
CA HIS A 174 15.08 7.57 14.53
C HIS A 174 16.10 7.06 13.50
N GLY A 175 16.25 7.73 12.35
CA GLY A 175 17.19 7.31 11.32
C GLY A 175 16.75 6.02 10.59
N GLU A 176 15.46 5.71 10.63
CA GLU A 176 14.86 4.64 9.84
C GLU A 176 14.40 5.17 8.47
N GLY A 177 14.69 4.40 7.42
CA GLY A 177 14.29 4.75 6.06
C GLY A 177 12.78 4.63 5.87
N MET A 178 12.13 5.69 5.39
CA MET A 178 10.69 5.68 5.10
C MET A 178 10.42 5.30 3.64
N VAL A 179 9.14 5.07 3.29
CA VAL A 179 8.71 4.88 1.90
C VAL A 179 7.94 6.13 1.45
N PRO A 180 8.44 6.94 0.51
CA PRO A 180 7.70 8.10 0.01
C PRO A 180 6.43 7.67 -0.69
N LEU A 181 5.37 8.46 -0.50
CA LEU A 181 4.15 8.27 -1.28
C LEU A 181 4.40 8.56 -2.76
N LEU A 182 5.19 9.60 -3.04
CA LEU A 182 5.68 9.90 -4.39
C LEU A 182 7.05 9.25 -4.60
N ILE A 183 7.07 8.02 -5.13
CA ILE A 183 8.31 7.25 -5.34
C ILE A 183 9.25 7.96 -6.33
N PRO A 184 10.50 8.32 -5.94
CA PRO A 184 11.48 8.96 -6.81
C PRO A 184 11.88 8.07 -7.99
N THR A 185 12.04 8.68 -9.16
CA THR A 185 12.55 8.03 -10.38
C THR A 185 14.07 7.91 -10.35
N THR A 186 14.64 7.03 -9.52
CA THR A 186 16.11 6.91 -9.40
C THR A 186 16.78 5.96 -10.41
N ARG A 187 16.08 5.52 -11.48
CA ARG A 187 16.75 4.89 -12.64
C ARG A 187 16.50 5.66 -13.94
N PRO A 188 17.54 6.26 -14.57
CA PRO A 188 17.54 6.44 -16.01
C PRO A 188 17.73 5.06 -16.67
N THR A 189 17.16 4.88 -17.87
CA THR A 189 17.28 3.69 -18.74
C THR A 189 16.42 2.46 -18.40
N ILE A 190 15.09 2.62 -18.50
CA ILE A 190 14.32 1.71 -19.36
C ILE A 190 13.81 2.61 -20.50
N PRO A 191 14.00 2.25 -21.79
CA PRO A 191 13.39 2.99 -22.87
C PRO A 191 11.89 3.02 -22.63
N THR A 192 11.39 4.19 -22.22
CA THR A 192 9.96 4.41 -22.05
C THR A 192 9.29 4.03 -23.36
N ALA A 193 8.26 3.19 -23.28
CA ALA A 193 7.23 3.19 -24.30
C ALA A 193 6.88 4.66 -24.62
N PRO A 194 6.79 5.04 -25.90
CA PRO A 194 6.60 6.43 -26.24
C PRO A 194 5.28 6.91 -25.63
N ASN A 195 5.36 7.99 -24.86
CA ASN A 195 4.24 8.85 -24.43
C ASN A 195 3.50 8.59 -23.12
N ASN A 196 4.09 7.96 -22.09
CA ASN A 196 3.50 8.06 -20.74
C ASN A 196 4.44 8.67 -19.70
N LYS A 197 4.74 9.96 -19.85
CA LYS A 197 5.47 10.77 -18.86
C LYS A 197 4.61 11.17 -17.64
N SER A 198 3.37 10.67 -17.48
CA SER A 198 2.41 11.29 -16.54
C SER A 198 2.05 10.53 -15.25
N ASN A 199 2.34 9.24 -15.08
CA ASN A 199 1.68 8.47 -14.01
C ASN A 199 2.62 7.58 -13.20
N ARG A 200 3.34 8.16 -12.22
CA ARG A 200 3.74 7.44 -10.99
C ARG A 200 2.96 8.02 -9.83
N ARG A 201 1.73 7.54 -9.69
CA ARG A 201 0.74 8.06 -8.74
C ARG A 201 0.51 7.03 -7.67
N PHE A 202 0.61 7.45 -6.43
CA PHE A 202 -0.11 6.78 -5.36
C PHE A 202 -1.59 7.17 -5.46
N ILE A 203 -2.47 6.32 -4.95
CA ILE A 203 -3.89 6.61 -4.85
C ILE A 203 -4.28 6.44 -3.40
N VAL A 204 -4.87 7.45 -2.82
CA VAL A 204 -5.51 7.40 -1.53
C VAL A 204 -6.89 6.78 -1.71
N ILE A 205 -7.20 5.75 -0.93
CA ILE A 205 -8.55 5.18 -0.88
C ILE A 205 -9.23 5.54 0.44
N VAL A 206 -10.51 5.90 0.36
CA VAL A 206 -11.40 6.14 1.50
C VAL A 206 -12.71 5.38 1.34
N ASP A 207 -13.48 5.26 2.41
CA ASP A 207 -14.68 4.42 2.44
C ASP A 207 -15.81 4.92 1.51
N THR A 208 -16.19 6.19 1.66
CA THR A 208 -17.43 6.75 1.10
C THR A 208 -17.17 7.98 0.25
N GLN A 209 -18.14 8.35 -0.58
CA GLN A 209 -18.10 9.61 -1.34
C GLN A 209 -18.06 10.84 -0.44
N ALA A 210 -18.83 10.84 0.64
CA ALA A 210 -18.82 11.93 1.61
C ALA A 210 -17.43 12.12 2.23
N ARG A 211 -16.77 11.01 2.60
CA ARG A 211 -15.41 11.05 3.14
C ARG A 211 -14.37 11.50 2.12
N LEU A 212 -14.53 11.14 0.85
CA LEU A 212 -13.69 11.65 -0.23
C LEU A 212 -13.79 13.17 -0.32
N GLN A 213 -14.99 13.73 -0.26
CA GLN A 213 -15.20 15.17 -0.32
C GLN A 213 -14.56 15.88 0.87
N GLU A 214 -14.80 15.38 2.08
CA GLU A 214 -14.17 15.88 3.32
C GLU A 214 -12.63 15.85 3.23
N LEU A 215 -12.07 14.73 2.75
CA LEU A 215 -10.62 14.60 2.64
C LEU A 215 -10.05 15.56 1.60
N ARG A 216 -10.76 15.84 0.50
CA ARG A 216 -10.32 16.80 -0.52
C ARG A 216 -10.24 18.21 0.03
N GLU A 217 -11.29 18.66 0.71
CA GLU A 217 -11.32 19.98 1.36
C GLU A 217 -10.16 20.12 2.35
N TRP A 218 -9.94 19.10 3.17
CA TRP A 218 -8.81 19.09 4.10
C TRP A 218 -7.44 19.03 3.40
N VAL A 219 -7.31 18.29 2.29
CA VAL A 219 -6.07 18.25 1.51
C VAL A 219 -5.76 19.63 0.92
N ASP A 220 -6.76 20.36 0.42
CA ASP A 220 -6.57 21.71 -0.12
C ASP A 220 -6.00 22.68 0.93
N GLU A 221 -6.41 22.56 2.19
CA GLU A 221 -5.83 23.30 3.31
C GLU A 221 -4.39 22.86 3.64
N LEU A 222 -4.05 21.60 3.39
CA LEU A 222 -2.71 21.04 3.61
C LEU A 222 -1.71 21.48 2.53
N ILE A 223 -2.15 21.71 1.29
CA ILE A 223 -1.27 21.99 0.14
C ILE A 223 -0.28 23.15 0.38
N PRO A 224 -0.68 24.34 0.88
CA PRO A 224 0.25 25.44 1.12
C PRO A 224 1.36 25.05 2.10
N ASN A 225 1.01 24.31 3.16
CA ASN A 225 1.96 23.84 4.17
C ASN A 225 2.97 22.85 3.59
N LEU A 226 2.53 21.94 2.70
CA LEU A 226 3.44 21.02 2.01
C LEU A 226 4.40 21.79 1.09
N ARG A 227 3.89 22.72 0.26
CA ARG A 227 4.72 23.52 -0.65
C ARG A 227 5.78 24.34 0.09
N ALA A 228 5.46 24.84 1.28
CA ALA A 228 6.37 25.61 2.12
C ALA A 228 7.55 24.80 2.69
N ARG A 229 7.50 23.45 2.67
CA ARG A 229 8.57 22.60 3.21
C ARG A 229 9.89 22.64 2.42
N GLY A 230 9.88 23.19 1.20
CA GLY A 230 11.09 23.54 0.46
C GLY A 230 11.42 22.63 -0.73
N PRO A 231 12.07 21.45 -0.53
CA PRO A 231 12.58 20.59 -1.59
C PRO A 231 11.61 20.34 -2.74
N ALA A 232 12.14 20.12 -3.95
CA ALA A 232 11.35 19.84 -5.15
C ALA A 232 10.33 18.70 -4.95
N TYR A 233 10.69 17.70 -4.13
CA TYR A 233 9.80 16.62 -3.71
C TYR A 233 8.46 17.12 -3.17
N TRP A 234 8.46 18.07 -2.23
CA TRP A 234 7.23 18.49 -1.56
C TRP A 234 6.29 19.28 -2.47
N ARG A 235 6.84 20.02 -3.42
CA ARG A 235 6.06 20.68 -4.47
C ARG A 235 5.39 19.65 -5.38
N GLN A 236 6.14 18.66 -5.86
CA GLN A 236 5.61 17.59 -6.71
C GLN A 236 4.60 16.71 -5.96
N TYR A 237 4.85 16.43 -4.68
CA TYR A 237 3.93 15.67 -3.82
C TYR A 237 2.63 16.43 -3.60
N ALA A 238 2.70 17.74 -3.32
CA ALA A 238 1.52 18.59 -3.20
C ALA A 238 0.73 18.66 -4.52
N GLU A 239 1.42 18.82 -5.66
CA GLU A 239 0.78 18.78 -6.99
C GLU A 239 0.09 17.42 -7.25
N SER A 240 0.74 16.32 -6.89
CA SER A 240 0.18 14.97 -7.05
C SER A 240 -1.08 14.76 -6.22
N LEU A 241 -1.16 15.33 -5.00
CA LEU A 241 -2.36 15.26 -4.17
C LEU A 241 -3.56 16.03 -4.74
N GLN A 242 -3.33 17.11 -5.48
CA GLN A 242 -4.41 17.90 -6.08
C GLN A 242 -5.01 17.25 -7.33
N GLU A 243 -4.39 16.22 -7.87
CA GLU A 243 -4.93 15.53 -9.04
C GLU A 243 -6.28 14.88 -8.70
N GLU A 244 -7.24 14.96 -9.62
CA GLU A 244 -8.56 14.37 -9.43
C GLU A 244 -8.49 12.87 -9.10
N TRP A 245 -7.50 12.16 -9.60
CA TRP A 245 -7.37 10.70 -9.43
C TRP A 245 -6.47 10.28 -8.26
N SER A 246 -5.99 11.24 -7.47
CA SER A 246 -5.14 10.96 -6.31
C SER A 246 -5.93 10.40 -5.11
N ILE A 247 -7.24 10.64 -5.06
CA ILE A 247 -8.13 10.20 -3.98
C ILE A 247 -9.40 9.58 -4.58
N LEU A 248 -9.66 8.32 -4.25
CA LEU A 248 -10.85 7.58 -4.69
C LEU A 248 -11.64 7.06 -3.49
N SER A 249 -12.97 7.05 -3.61
CA SER A 249 -13.81 6.35 -2.63
C SER A 249 -14.06 4.92 -3.09
N LEU A 250 -14.09 3.98 -2.14
CA LEU A 250 -14.42 2.60 -2.41
C LEU A 250 -15.86 2.44 -2.92
N GLU A 251 -16.78 3.33 -2.54
CA GLU A 251 -18.12 3.40 -3.15
C GLU A 251 -18.09 3.66 -4.66
N PHE A 252 -17.26 4.59 -5.13
CA PHE A 252 -17.12 4.82 -6.57
C PHE A 252 -16.38 3.71 -7.27
N VAL A 253 -15.29 3.22 -6.68
CA VAL A 253 -14.57 2.06 -7.19
C VAL A 253 -15.55 0.90 -7.39
N SER A 254 -16.30 0.55 -6.34
CA SER A 254 -17.35 -0.48 -6.37
C SER A 254 -18.32 -0.27 -7.53
N LYS A 255 -18.93 0.93 -7.65
CA LYS A 255 -19.85 1.25 -8.76
C LYS A 255 -19.22 1.03 -10.14
N VAL A 256 -18.01 1.52 -10.37
CA VAL A 256 -17.32 1.36 -11.67
C VAL A 256 -17.09 -0.11 -11.96
N LEU A 257 -16.58 -0.88 -10.98
CA LEU A 257 -16.28 -2.30 -11.17
C LEU A 257 -17.53 -3.17 -11.35
N PHE A 258 -18.66 -2.80 -10.74
CA PHE A 258 -19.93 -3.50 -10.90
C PHE A 258 -20.71 -3.12 -12.18
N VAL A 259 -20.55 -1.88 -12.69
CA VAL A 259 -21.23 -1.41 -13.92
C VAL A 259 -20.57 -1.96 -15.18
N THR A 260 -19.26 -2.21 -15.17
CA THR A 260 -18.55 -2.89 -16.26
C THR A 260 -18.93 -4.37 -16.30
N LYS A 261 -20.08 -4.70 -16.91
CA LYS A 261 -20.64 -6.05 -17.10
C LYS A 261 -19.55 -7.07 -17.53
N GLY A 262 -18.98 -7.78 -16.56
CA GLY A 262 -18.08 -8.93 -16.77
C GLY A 262 -16.57 -8.65 -16.72
N GLY A 263 -16.14 -7.39 -16.61
CA GLY A 263 -14.72 -7.02 -16.49
C GLY A 263 -14.32 -6.90 -15.02
N TRP A 264 -13.30 -7.65 -14.60
CA TRP A 264 -12.88 -7.68 -13.21
C TRP A 264 -11.86 -6.58 -13.01
N GLY A 265 -12.32 -5.57 -12.27
CA GLY A 265 -11.73 -4.25 -12.19
C GLY A 265 -10.26 -4.20 -11.85
N ARG A 266 -9.46 -3.83 -12.83
CA ARG A 266 -8.17 -3.21 -12.58
C ARG A 266 -8.36 -1.73 -12.31
N LEU A 267 -7.40 -1.12 -11.62
CA LEU A 267 -7.36 0.34 -11.48
C LEU A 267 -7.27 1.04 -12.85
N GLU A 268 -6.67 0.39 -13.85
CA GLU A 268 -6.71 0.83 -15.24
C GLU A 268 -8.13 0.94 -15.80
N ASP A 269 -9.04 0.06 -15.40
CA ASP A 269 -10.44 0.13 -15.86
C ASP A 269 -11.15 1.34 -15.26
N ILE A 270 -10.79 1.71 -14.02
CA ILE A 270 -11.24 2.94 -13.36
C ILE A 270 -10.69 4.17 -14.12
N TYR A 271 -9.42 4.14 -14.53
CA TYR A 271 -8.85 5.19 -15.36
C TYR A 271 -9.41 5.25 -16.79
N ARG A 272 -9.93 4.15 -17.33
CA ARG A 272 -10.56 4.08 -18.67
C ARG A 272 -12.02 4.49 -18.66
N ALA A 273 -12.72 4.33 -17.53
CA ALA A 273 -14.12 4.72 -17.34
C ALA A 273 -14.32 6.25 -17.16
N ARG A 274 -13.36 7.06 -17.62
CA ARG A 274 -13.50 8.53 -17.68
C ARG A 274 -14.71 8.90 -18.55
N PRO A 275 -15.53 9.89 -18.15
CA PRO A 275 -16.46 10.56 -19.07
C PRO A 275 -15.74 11.09 -20.31
#